data_AF-A0A183ANL2-F1
#
_entry.id   AF-A0A183ANL2-F1
#
_cell.length_a   1.000
_cell.length_b   1.000
_cell.length_c   1.000
_cell.angle_alpha   90.00
_cell.angle_beta   90.00
_cell.angle_gamma   90.00
#
_symmetry.space_group_name_H-M   'P 1'
#
loop_
_entity.id
_entity.type
_entity.pdbx_description
1 polymer ?
#
loop_
_entity_poly.entity_id
_entity_poly.type
_entity_poly.pdbx_seq_one_letter_code
_entity_poly.pdbx_strand_id
1 'polypeptide(L)'
;LAIGTHNGCFHCDEVFAVYLLRQLPEFKDSVIIRSRDPKELNACDAVVDVGGVYDPEQMRFDHHQNDFFDTGKWSVKLSSAGLVYVHYGKKVLSLMTNLKEDSIGLHRIFMKVYESFVLEIDGTDNGVSQSQNSLKYHIHTDLDEYIQWLFYKALELVGREFVDTVEYFSHCWWPAREIVSRAMKGRRLVDESRAIIVLEQSCPWMAHLFDLEREERAETPKYPPKIFFVVLPGENGNWVVQSHTVDPNSSFKPLPFPDSWHALRDDELCAVTGLDGCIFVHTSGHLGVNKTRQGAIEMAQLVVHDWKAKDESEAGNLERERDRVTYPRAPFVQLFCSVLLFFFYFEF
;
A
#
# COMPACT_ATOMS: atom_id res chain seq x y z
N LEU A 1 5.45 -36.12 -4.53
CA LEU A 1 6.65 -35.32 -4.24
C LEU A 1 6.82 -35.19 -2.74
N ALA A 2 8.01 -34.82 -2.27
CA ALA A 2 8.34 -34.54 -0.89
C ALA A 2 8.93 -33.13 -0.74
N ILE A 3 8.56 -32.46 0.35
CA ILE A 3 9.11 -31.14 0.74
C ILE A 3 9.88 -31.33 2.05
N GLY A 4 11.17 -31.05 2.02
CA GLY A 4 12.07 -31.08 3.17
C GLY A 4 12.10 -29.74 3.90
N THR A 5 12.09 -29.75 5.23
CA THR A 5 12.35 -28.57 6.07
C THR A 5 12.99 -28.99 7.41
N HIS A 6 13.39 -28.06 8.27
CA HIS A 6 14.05 -28.41 9.52
C HIS A 6 13.10 -28.99 10.59
N ASN A 7 13.67 -29.74 11.52
CA ASN A 7 12.97 -30.36 12.65
C ASN A 7 13.12 -29.61 13.98
N GLY A 8 13.47 -28.31 13.94
CA GLY A 8 13.57 -27.45 15.12
C GLY A 8 12.22 -26.88 15.59
N CYS A 9 12.28 -25.82 16.40
CA CYS A 9 11.17 -24.86 16.53
C CYS A 9 10.75 -24.48 15.12
N PHE A 10 9.48 -24.66 14.78
CA PHE A 10 9.04 -24.15 13.48
C PHE A 10 8.78 -22.66 13.55
N HIS A 11 8.96 -21.96 12.44
CA HIS A 11 8.63 -20.56 12.28
C HIS A 11 7.49 -20.39 11.27
N CYS A 12 6.94 -19.18 11.18
CA CYS A 12 5.96 -18.87 10.13
C CYS A 12 6.55 -19.04 8.72
N ASP A 13 7.86 -18.81 8.57
CA ASP A 13 8.58 -18.83 7.30
C ASP A 13 8.43 -20.16 6.55
N GLU A 14 8.96 -21.25 7.12
CA GLU A 14 8.95 -22.53 6.44
C GLU A 14 7.56 -23.15 6.39
N VAL A 15 6.70 -22.86 7.37
CA VAL A 15 5.31 -23.28 7.35
C VAL A 15 4.60 -22.68 6.14
N PHE A 16 4.78 -21.38 5.90
CA PHE A 16 4.17 -20.72 4.75
C PHE A 16 4.82 -21.11 3.42
N ALA A 17 6.14 -21.30 3.38
CA ALA A 17 6.84 -21.82 2.21
C ALA A 17 6.30 -23.20 1.77
N VAL A 18 6.09 -24.11 2.73
CA VAL A 18 5.44 -25.41 2.49
C VAL A 18 4.00 -25.24 1.98
N TYR A 19 3.23 -24.32 2.57
CA TYR A 19 1.86 -24.04 2.14
C TYR A 19 1.80 -23.58 0.68
N LEU A 20 2.65 -22.62 0.30
CA LEU A 20 2.74 -22.09 -1.07
C LEU A 20 3.06 -23.19 -2.08
N LEU A 21 4.07 -24.02 -1.81
CA LEU A 21 4.44 -25.13 -2.70
C LEU A 21 3.26 -26.10 -2.86
N ARG A 22 2.53 -26.41 -1.80
CA ARG A 22 1.33 -27.28 -1.86
C ARG A 22 0.16 -26.71 -2.67
N GLN A 23 0.19 -25.43 -3.05
CA GLN A 23 -0.79 -24.88 -4.00
C GLN A 23 -0.46 -25.26 -5.45
N LEU A 24 0.76 -25.73 -5.73
CA LEU A 24 1.15 -26.22 -7.05
C LEU A 24 0.60 -27.64 -7.27
N PRO A 25 0.02 -27.95 -8.46
CA PRO A 25 -0.56 -29.27 -8.74
C PRO A 25 0.37 -30.45 -8.46
N GLU A 26 1.65 -30.29 -8.77
CA GLU A 26 2.70 -31.29 -8.55
C GLU A 26 2.99 -31.59 -7.06
N PHE A 27 2.75 -30.62 -6.17
CA PHE A 27 3.05 -30.70 -4.73
C PHE A 27 1.81 -30.79 -3.84
N LYS A 28 0.59 -30.76 -4.39
CA LYS A 28 -0.67 -30.73 -3.64
C LYS A 28 -0.75 -31.71 -2.48
N ASP A 29 -0.39 -32.97 -2.73
CA ASP A 29 -0.41 -34.08 -1.76
C ASP A 29 1.02 -34.50 -1.34
N SER A 30 1.97 -33.56 -1.40
CA SER A 30 3.37 -33.83 -1.06
C SER A 30 3.55 -34.25 0.40
N VAL A 31 4.49 -35.16 0.64
CA VAL A 31 4.90 -35.53 1.99
C VAL A 31 5.82 -34.46 2.57
N ILE A 32 5.60 -34.04 3.82
CA ILE A 32 6.51 -33.11 4.51
C ILE A 32 7.51 -33.93 5.32
N ILE A 33 8.79 -33.73 5.04
CA ILE A 33 9.91 -34.37 5.74
C ILE A 33 10.60 -33.30 6.60
N ARG A 34 10.51 -33.43 7.92
CA ARG A 34 11.17 -32.52 8.87
C ARG A 34 12.47 -33.14 9.35
N SER A 35 13.61 -32.65 8.88
CA SER A 35 14.93 -33.21 9.15
C SER A 35 16.06 -32.19 8.99
N ARG A 36 17.23 -32.51 9.55
CA ARG A 36 18.51 -31.84 9.24
C ARG A 36 19.53 -32.82 8.65
N ASP A 37 19.15 -34.07 8.38
CA ASP A 37 20.03 -35.04 7.71
C ASP A 37 20.14 -34.69 6.22
N PRO A 38 21.34 -34.35 5.71
CA PRO A 38 21.52 -34.05 4.30
C PRO A 38 21.05 -35.17 3.36
N LYS A 39 21.10 -36.44 3.78
CA LYS A 39 20.63 -37.56 2.95
C LYS A 39 19.12 -37.55 2.76
N GLU A 40 18.37 -37.25 3.82
CA GLU A 40 16.90 -37.15 3.75
C GLU A 40 16.49 -35.91 2.95
N LEU A 41 17.17 -34.77 3.19
CA LEU A 41 16.90 -33.52 2.47
C LEU A 41 17.25 -33.63 0.97
N ASN A 42 18.36 -34.27 0.61
CA ASN A 42 18.74 -34.49 -0.79
C ASN A 42 17.78 -35.42 -1.54
N ALA A 43 17.04 -36.27 -0.82
CA ALA A 43 16.01 -37.12 -1.40
C ALA A 43 14.67 -36.39 -1.61
N CYS A 44 14.50 -35.17 -1.08
CA CYS A 44 13.29 -34.36 -1.26
C CYS A 44 13.30 -33.66 -2.62
N ASP A 45 12.10 -33.49 -3.19
CA ASP A 45 11.91 -32.79 -4.46
C ASP A 45 12.10 -31.28 -4.28
N ALA A 46 11.63 -30.71 -3.16
CA ALA A 46 11.90 -29.35 -2.75
C ALA A 46 12.44 -29.30 -1.31
N VAL A 47 13.27 -28.31 -0.98
CA VAL A 47 13.76 -28.07 0.38
C VAL A 47 13.63 -26.58 0.72
N VAL A 48 13.04 -26.30 1.87
CA VAL A 48 12.77 -24.94 2.37
C VAL A 48 13.37 -24.76 3.76
N ASP A 49 13.98 -23.60 3.99
CA ASP A 49 14.51 -23.15 5.28
C ASP A 49 15.58 -24.07 5.93
N VAL A 50 16.22 -24.90 5.11
CA VAL A 50 17.29 -25.79 5.57
C VAL A 50 18.17 -26.24 4.40
N GLY A 51 19.41 -26.62 4.70
CA GLY A 51 20.34 -27.24 3.75
C GLY A 51 21.44 -26.30 3.25
N GLY A 52 21.35 -25.00 3.54
CA GLY A 52 22.34 -23.99 3.21
C GLY A 52 22.43 -23.69 1.72
N VAL A 53 21.39 -23.95 0.93
CA VAL A 53 21.40 -23.78 -0.54
C VAL A 53 20.18 -23.00 -1.01
N TYR A 54 20.44 -21.96 -1.81
CA TYR A 54 19.45 -21.29 -2.65
C TYR A 54 19.72 -21.64 -4.11
N ASP A 55 18.84 -22.45 -4.69
CA ASP A 55 18.88 -22.87 -6.10
C ASP A 55 17.43 -23.12 -6.57
N PRO A 56 16.80 -22.14 -7.24
CA PRO A 56 15.43 -22.27 -7.74
C PRO A 56 15.24 -23.38 -8.76
N GLU A 57 16.26 -23.70 -9.57
CA GLU A 57 16.18 -24.77 -10.57
C GLU A 57 16.10 -26.15 -9.90
N GLN A 58 16.75 -26.29 -8.75
CA GLN A 58 16.70 -27.48 -7.90
C GLN A 58 15.67 -27.38 -6.76
N MET A 59 14.82 -26.35 -6.75
CA MET A 59 13.83 -26.10 -5.70
C MET A 59 14.41 -26.10 -4.28
N ARG A 60 15.57 -25.47 -4.11
CA ARG A 60 16.22 -25.26 -2.82
C ARG A 60 16.05 -23.79 -2.43
N PHE A 61 15.37 -23.53 -1.32
CA PHE A 61 14.98 -22.19 -0.89
C PHE A 61 15.43 -21.93 0.55
N ASP A 62 16.73 -22.08 0.82
CA ASP A 62 17.31 -21.67 2.09
C ASP A 62 17.97 -20.28 1.94
N HIS A 63 17.83 -19.43 2.95
CA HIS A 63 18.34 -18.05 3.00
C HIS A 63 19.49 -17.87 4.02
N HIS A 64 19.91 -18.93 4.71
CA HIS A 64 20.89 -18.90 5.80
C HIS A 64 22.36 -18.75 5.39
N GLN A 65 22.68 -18.61 4.10
CA GLN A 65 24.06 -18.48 3.64
C GLN A 65 24.63 -17.12 4.05
N ASN A 66 25.89 -17.10 4.48
CA ASN A 66 26.55 -15.88 4.96
C ASN A 66 26.63 -14.77 3.90
N ASP A 67 26.71 -15.16 2.63
CA ASP A 67 26.80 -14.27 1.46
C ASP A 67 25.44 -14.00 0.81
N PHE A 68 24.35 -14.63 1.28
CA PHE A 68 23.04 -14.43 0.70
C PHE A 68 22.37 -13.16 1.24
N PHE A 69 22.14 -12.22 0.32
CA PHE A 69 21.37 -11.01 0.53
C PHE A 69 20.61 -10.64 -0.75
N ASP A 70 19.39 -11.15 -0.88
CA ASP A 70 18.44 -10.78 -1.94
C ASP A 70 17.18 -10.20 -1.28
N THR A 71 16.73 -9.04 -1.74
CA THR A 71 15.50 -8.39 -1.27
C THR A 71 14.40 -8.37 -2.35
N GLY A 72 14.68 -8.98 -3.52
CA GLY A 72 13.85 -8.92 -4.69
C GLY A 72 13.57 -7.47 -5.12
N LYS A 73 12.30 -7.06 -4.98
CA LYS A 73 11.83 -5.69 -5.31
C LYS A 73 11.57 -4.84 -4.08
N TRP A 74 11.82 -5.38 -2.89
CA TRP A 74 11.49 -4.78 -1.61
C TRP A 74 12.76 -4.43 -0.83
N SER A 75 12.60 -3.95 0.40
CA SER A 75 13.68 -3.46 1.25
C SER A 75 14.12 -4.45 2.33
N VAL A 76 13.47 -5.61 2.41
CA VAL A 76 13.72 -6.65 3.42
C VAL A 76 14.30 -7.86 2.71
N LYS A 77 15.30 -8.50 3.34
CA LYS A 77 15.90 -9.74 2.85
C LYS A 77 14.81 -10.82 2.75
N LEU A 78 14.82 -11.60 1.69
CA LEU A 78 13.88 -12.71 1.51
C LEU A 78 14.21 -13.85 2.49
N SER A 79 13.22 -14.35 3.21
CA SER A 79 13.26 -15.65 3.91
C SER A 79 12.88 -16.77 2.94
N SER A 80 12.73 -18.02 3.42
CA SER A 80 12.35 -19.14 2.57
C SER A 80 11.00 -18.94 1.88
N ALA A 81 10.01 -18.41 2.60
CA ALA A 81 8.71 -18.03 2.08
C ALA A 81 8.82 -16.94 1.01
N GLY A 82 9.60 -15.88 1.25
CA GLY A 82 9.87 -14.84 0.28
C GLY A 82 10.46 -15.39 -1.01
N LEU A 83 11.46 -16.29 -0.89
CA LEU A 83 12.08 -16.97 -2.02
C LEU A 83 11.05 -17.80 -2.82
N VAL A 84 10.28 -18.67 -2.16
CA VAL A 84 9.23 -19.48 -2.81
C VAL A 84 8.20 -18.57 -3.49
N TYR A 85 7.79 -17.49 -2.83
CA TYR A 85 6.80 -16.56 -3.36
C TYR A 85 7.31 -15.79 -4.59
N VAL A 86 8.57 -15.35 -4.61
CA VAL A 86 9.15 -14.66 -5.77
C VAL A 86 9.15 -15.55 -7.02
N HIS A 87 9.42 -16.85 -6.86
CA HIS A 87 9.47 -17.81 -7.97
C HIS A 87 8.11 -18.35 -8.39
N TYR A 88 7.25 -18.69 -7.42
CA TYR A 88 5.99 -19.41 -7.69
C TYR A 88 4.72 -18.64 -7.33
N GLY A 89 4.82 -17.51 -6.63
CA GLY A 89 3.67 -16.75 -6.14
C GLY A 89 2.72 -16.34 -7.26
N LYS A 90 3.21 -15.95 -8.44
CA LYS A 90 2.33 -15.67 -9.60
C LYS A 90 1.54 -16.89 -10.05
N LYS A 91 2.20 -18.05 -10.18
CA LYS A 91 1.54 -19.32 -10.56
C LYS A 91 0.50 -19.71 -9.52
N VAL A 92 0.83 -19.62 -8.23
CA VAL A 92 -0.08 -19.87 -7.11
C VAL A 92 -1.31 -18.96 -7.17
N LEU A 93 -1.09 -17.64 -7.26
CA LEU A 93 -2.19 -16.67 -7.32
C LEU A 93 -3.05 -16.83 -8.58
N SER A 94 -2.44 -17.17 -9.72
CA SER A 94 -3.15 -17.47 -10.97
C SER A 94 -4.09 -18.66 -10.81
N LEU A 95 -3.62 -19.75 -10.18
CA LEU A 95 -4.42 -20.93 -9.88
C LEU A 95 -5.58 -20.62 -8.92
N MET A 96 -5.37 -19.75 -7.93
CA MET A 96 -6.40 -19.39 -6.94
C MET A 96 -7.44 -18.42 -7.49
N THR A 97 -7.03 -17.44 -8.32
CA THR A 97 -7.90 -16.33 -8.76
C THR A 97 -8.46 -16.53 -10.17
N ASN A 98 -7.95 -17.50 -10.94
CA ASN A 98 -8.19 -17.69 -12.37
C ASN A 98 -7.77 -16.50 -13.27
N LEU A 99 -6.97 -15.57 -12.76
CA LEU A 99 -6.37 -14.51 -13.56
C LEU A 99 -5.11 -15.01 -14.27
N LYS A 100 -4.86 -14.55 -15.50
CA LYS A 100 -3.64 -14.93 -16.25
C LYS A 100 -2.38 -14.42 -15.55
N GLU A 101 -1.31 -15.23 -15.59
CA GLU A 101 -0.01 -14.94 -14.97
C GLU A 101 0.64 -13.62 -15.43
N ASP A 102 0.39 -13.24 -16.68
CA ASP A 102 0.90 -12.03 -17.32
C ASP A 102 -0.06 -10.83 -17.23
N SER A 103 -1.24 -11.00 -16.61
CA SER A 103 -2.21 -9.92 -16.50
C SER A 103 -1.75 -8.82 -15.53
N ILE A 104 -2.08 -7.57 -15.87
CA ILE A 104 -1.81 -6.41 -14.99
C ILE A 104 -2.48 -6.61 -13.62
N GLY A 105 -3.70 -7.16 -13.60
CA GLY A 105 -4.44 -7.40 -12.37
C GLY A 105 -3.73 -8.38 -11.45
N LEU A 106 -3.29 -9.53 -11.97
CA LEU A 106 -2.53 -10.49 -11.18
C LEU A 106 -1.20 -9.90 -10.72
N HIS A 107 -0.50 -9.14 -11.58
CA HIS A 107 0.74 -8.49 -11.17
C HIS A 107 0.54 -7.52 -10.00
N ARG A 108 -0.55 -6.73 -10.00
CA ARG A 108 -0.87 -5.82 -8.90
C ARG A 108 -1.25 -6.56 -7.62
N ILE A 109 -2.03 -7.64 -7.72
CA ILE A 109 -2.37 -8.50 -6.58
C ILE A 109 -1.10 -9.14 -6.01
N PHE A 110 -0.20 -9.64 -6.86
CA PHE A 110 1.08 -10.23 -6.45
C PHE A 110 1.91 -9.25 -5.60
N MET A 111 2.02 -7.98 -6.03
CA MET A 111 2.73 -6.96 -5.25
C MET A 111 2.04 -6.70 -3.90
N LYS A 112 0.70 -6.60 -3.88
CA LYS A 112 -0.05 -6.27 -2.68
C LYS A 112 -0.10 -7.38 -1.65
N VAL A 113 -0.25 -8.63 -2.08
CA VAL A 113 -0.17 -9.80 -1.22
C VAL A 113 1.21 -9.89 -0.58
N TYR A 114 2.28 -9.63 -1.34
CA TYR A 114 3.61 -9.60 -0.73
C TYR A 114 3.73 -8.49 0.32
N GLU A 115 3.39 -7.26 -0.05
CA GLU A 115 3.50 -6.08 0.85
C GLU A 115 2.65 -6.20 2.13
N SER A 116 1.56 -6.99 2.09
CA SER A 116 0.59 -7.07 3.18
C SER A 116 0.64 -8.37 3.98
N PHE A 117 1.44 -9.35 3.55
CA PHE A 117 1.48 -10.68 4.16
C PHE A 117 2.87 -11.30 4.16
N VAL A 118 3.55 -11.37 3.00
CA VAL A 118 4.85 -12.05 2.90
C VAL A 118 5.97 -11.21 3.52
N LEU A 119 5.90 -9.88 3.37
CA LEU A 119 6.93 -8.96 3.85
C LEU A 119 7.10 -9.01 5.38
N GLU A 120 6.03 -9.22 6.14
CA GLU A 120 6.12 -9.36 7.60
C GLU A 120 6.74 -10.69 8.04
N ILE A 121 6.52 -11.76 7.27
CA ILE A 121 7.17 -13.06 7.49
C ILE A 121 8.67 -12.93 7.22
N ASP A 122 9.04 -12.39 6.05
CA ASP A 122 10.44 -12.11 5.69
C ASP A 122 11.13 -11.23 6.74
N GLY A 123 10.46 -10.18 7.20
CA GLY A 123 11.01 -9.25 8.20
C GLY A 123 11.23 -9.89 9.56
N THR A 124 10.27 -10.68 10.03
CA THR A 124 10.34 -11.37 11.33
C THR A 124 11.45 -12.40 11.34
N ASP A 125 11.49 -13.25 10.31
CA ASP A 125 12.45 -14.35 10.19
C ASP A 125 13.90 -13.84 10.03
N ASN A 126 14.11 -12.79 9.26
CA ASN A 126 15.43 -12.15 9.11
C ASN A 126 15.80 -11.21 10.29
N GLY A 127 14.99 -11.16 11.35
CA GLY A 127 15.27 -10.33 12.53
C GLY A 127 15.27 -8.83 12.27
N VAL A 128 14.53 -8.37 11.26
CA VAL A 128 14.41 -6.96 10.91
C VAL A 128 13.49 -6.25 11.92
N SER A 129 14.00 -5.19 12.54
CA SER A 129 13.22 -4.40 13.48
C SER A 129 12.05 -3.71 12.78
N GLN A 130 10.84 -3.85 13.34
CA GLN A 130 9.63 -3.15 12.89
C GLN A 130 9.74 -1.61 13.00
N SER A 131 10.69 -1.10 13.80
CA SER A 131 10.85 0.33 14.07
C SER A 131 12.30 0.68 14.37
N GLN A 132 12.73 1.89 14.00
CA GLN A 132 14.02 2.45 14.43
C GLN A 132 14.02 2.88 15.91
N ASN A 133 12.83 3.07 16.49
CA ASN A 133 12.62 3.39 17.91
C ASN A 133 12.12 2.16 18.67
N SER A 134 12.28 2.17 20.00
CA SER A 134 11.71 1.14 20.87
C SER A 134 10.19 1.00 20.69
N LEU A 135 9.73 -0.23 20.52
CA LEU A 135 8.30 -0.55 20.44
C LEU A 135 7.63 -0.29 21.79
N LYS A 136 6.39 0.21 21.74
CA LYS A 136 5.56 0.45 22.95
C LYS A 136 4.84 -0.81 23.44
N TYR A 137 4.69 -1.80 22.57
CA TYR A 137 4.07 -3.10 22.81
C TYR A 137 4.71 -4.12 21.88
N HIS A 138 4.59 -5.40 22.21
CA HIS A 138 5.07 -6.51 21.40
C HIS A 138 3.88 -7.30 20.86
N ILE A 139 4.02 -7.79 19.63
CA ILE A 139 3.06 -8.70 19.00
C ILE A 139 3.51 -10.13 19.34
N HIS A 140 2.58 -10.96 19.79
CA HIS A 140 2.81 -12.36 20.21
C HIS A 140 1.90 -13.33 19.44
N THR A 141 1.53 -12.95 18.23
CA THR A 141 0.69 -13.73 17.33
C THR A 141 1.51 -14.32 16.17
N ASP A 142 2.83 -14.43 16.37
CA ASP A 142 3.71 -15.18 15.49
C ASP A 142 3.40 -16.69 15.55
N LEU A 143 3.85 -17.42 14.54
CA LEU A 143 3.62 -18.86 14.40
C LEU A 143 4.85 -19.69 14.78
N ASP A 144 5.59 -19.21 15.76
CA ASP A 144 6.85 -19.81 16.20
C ASP A 144 6.60 -20.79 17.35
N GLU A 145 6.87 -22.09 17.14
CA GLU A 145 6.48 -23.11 18.12
C GLU A 145 7.35 -24.39 18.09
N TYR A 146 7.63 -24.93 19.28
CA TYR A 146 8.49 -26.11 19.48
C TYR A 146 7.71 -27.43 19.37
N ILE A 147 6.40 -27.38 19.63
CA ILE A 147 5.53 -28.55 19.66
C ILE A 147 5.27 -29.03 18.22
N GLN A 148 6.03 -30.04 17.78
CA GLN A 148 6.04 -30.55 16.40
C GLN A 148 4.66 -30.89 15.81
N TRP A 149 3.74 -31.44 16.61
CA TRP A 149 2.41 -31.81 16.11
C TRP A 149 1.51 -30.60 15.81
N LEU A 150 1.86 -29.39 16.29
CA LEU A 150 1.19 -28.14 15.94
C LEU A 150 1.56 -27.64 14.54
N PHE A 151 2.59 -28.18 13.89
CA PHE A 151 3.02 -27.74 12.56
C PHE A 151 1.88 -27.78 11.53
N TYR A 152 1.09 -28.86 11.51
CA TYR A 152 -0.04 -28.97 10.59
C TYR A 152 -1.19 -28.01 10.91
N LYS A 153 -1.35 -27.62 12.18
CA LYS A 153 -2.30 -26.57 12.57
C LYS A 153 -1.81 -25.18 12.17
N ALA A 154 -0.52 -24.92 12.31
CA ALA A 154 0.10 -23.69 11.81
C ALA A 154 -0.03 -23.58 10.29
N LEU A 155 0.19 -24.70 9.58
CA LEU A 155 0.01 -24.79 8.13
C LEU A 155 -1.43 -24.48 7.69
N GLU A 156 -2.42 -24.98 8.43
CA GLU A 156 -3.83 -24.66 8.18
C GLU A 156 -4.14 -23.19 8.48
N LEU A 157 -3.60 -22.65 9.58
CA LEU A 157 -3.85 -21.27 10.00
C LEU A 157 -3.26 -20.26 9.01
N VAL A 158 -1.97 -20.38 8.68
CA VAL A 158 -1.31 -19.49 7.70
C VAL A 158 -1.95 -19.62 6.32
N GLY A 159 -2.41 -20.82 5.97
CA GLY A 159 -3.11 -21.08 4.73
C GLY A 159 -4.44 -20.35 4.63
N ARG A 160 -5.24 -20.37 5.70
CA ARG A 160 -6.51 -19.63 5.76
C ARG A 160 -6.28 -18.12 5.64
N GLU A 161 -5.33 -17.59 6.40
CA GLU A 161 -5.05 -16.15 6.38
C GLU A 161 -4.51 -15.67 5.02
N PHE A 162 -3.68 -16.48 4.37
CA PHE A 162 -3.24 -16.23 3.01
C PHE A 162 -4.41 -16.27 2.01
N VAL A 163 -5.30 -17.27 2.10
CA VAL A 163 -6.48 -17.36 1.23
C VAL A 163 -7.37 -16.14 1.40
N ASP A 164 -7.69 -15.74 2.64
CA ASP A 164 -8.51 -14.57 2.94
C ASP A 164 -7.85 -13.29 2.38
N THR A 165 -6.52 -13.19 2.47
CA THR A 165 -5.73 -12.08 1.91
C THR A 165 -5.85 -12.04 0.38
N VAL A 166 -5.70 -13.18 -0.30
CA VAL A 166 -5.81 -13.29 -1.76
C VAL A 166 -7.25 -13.00 -2.21
N GLU A 167 -8.25 -13.52 -1.51
CA GLU A 167 -9.66 -13.25 -1.79
C GLU A 167 -9.99 -11.76 -1.63
N TYR A 168 -9.51 -11.12 -0.56
CA TYR A 168 -9.66 -9.68 -0.39
C TYR A 168 -9.05 -8.91 -1.56
N PHE A 169 -7.80 -9.22 -1.94
CA PHE A 169 -7.15 -8.47 -3.02
C PHE A 169 -7.77 -8.71 -4.39
N SER A 170 -8.26 -9.94 -4.66
CA SER A 170 -8.83 -10.31 -5.95
C SER A 170 -10.30 -9.90 -6.12
N HIS A 171 -11.11 -10.01 -5.07
CA HIS A 171 -12.56 -9.78 -5.14
C HIS A 171 -13.00 -8.41 -4.62
N CYS A 172 -12.22 -7.78 -3.73
CA CYS A 172 -12.58 -6.50 -3.14
C CYS A 172 -11.65 -5.36 -3.61
N TRP A 173 -10.34 -5.51 -3.40
CA TRP A 173 -9.39 -4.44 -3.68
C TRP A 173 -9.20 -4.20 -5.19
N TRP A 174 -8.88 -5.22 -5.98
CA TRP A 174 -8.58 -5.00 -7.41
C TRP A 174 -9.78 -4.45 -8.20
N PRO A 175 -11.01 -4.96 -8.04
CA PRO A 175 -12.19 -4.39 -8.71
C PRO A 175 -12.48 -2.93 -8.32
N ALA A 176 -12.09 -2.51 -7.10
CA ALA A 176 -12.26 -1.12 -6.65
C ALA A 176 -11.53 -0.10 -7.53
N ARG A 177 -10.46 -0.51 -8.22
CA ARG A 177 -9.71 0.35 -9.13
C ARG A 177 -10.61 1.00 -10.19
N GLU A 178 -11.51 0.22 -10.76
CA GLU A 178 -12.40 0.68 -11.83
C GLU A 178 -13.40 1.72 -11.29
N ILE A 179 -13.91 1.53 -10.07
CA ILE A 179 -14.80 2.48 -9.40
C ILE A 179 -14.08 3.83 -9.22
N VAL A 180 -12.84 3.80 -8.71
CA VAL A 180 -12.03 5.00 -8.53
C VAL A 180 -11.67 5.64 -9.87
N SER A 181 -11.33 4.85 -10.89
CA SER A 181 -11.02 5.36 -12.24
C SER A 181 -12.21 6.11 -12.87
N ARG A 182 -13.44 5.57 -12.73
CA ARG A 182 -14.65 6.27 -13.19
C ARG A 182 -14.89 7.57 -12.43
N ALA A 183 -14.75 7.55 -11.11
CA ALA A 183 -14.91 8.74 -10.28
C ALA A 183 -13.88 9.83 -10.63
N MET A 184 -12.63 9.43 -10.87
CA MET A 184 -11.57 10.30 -11.38
C MET A 184 -11.93 10.91 -12.73
N LYS A 185 -12.41 10.12 -13.71
CA LYS A 185 -12.81 10.64 -15.02
C LYS A 185 -14.02 11.60 -14.94
N GLY A 186 -14.95 11.35 -14.03
CA GLY A 186 -16.17 12.13 -13.82
C GLY A 186 -16.01 13.39 -12.96
N ARG A 187 -14.85 13.59 -12.31
CA ARG A 187 -14.65 14.63 -11.29
C ARG A 187 -14.98 16.06 -11.69
N ARG A 188 -14.86 16.40 -12.98
CA ARG A 188 -15.25 17.73 -13.50
C ARG A 188 -16.76 18.00 -13.37
N LEU A 189 -17.57 16.95 -13.38
CA LEU A 189 -19.03 17.06 -13.20
C LEU A 189 -19.42 17.24 -11.73
N VAL A 190 -18.51 16.92 -10.79
CA VAL A 190 -18.71 17.11 -9.36
C VAL A 190 -18.39 18.56 -9.00
N ASP A 191 -17.24 19.05 -9.43
CA ASP A 191 -16.81 20.41 -9.14
C ASP A 191 -15.82 20.91 -10.22
N GLU A 192 -15.91 22.19 -10.57
CA GLU A 192 -15.02 22.80 -11.56
C GLU A 192 -13.55 22.74 -11.15
N SER A 193 -13.28 22.66 -9.84
CA SER A 193 -11.93 22.47 -9.34
C SER A 193 -11.31 21.15 -9.74
N ARG A 194 -12.09 20.11 -10.02
CA ARG A 194 -11.62 18.73 -10.23
C ARG A 194 -10.87 18.13 -9.02
N ALA A 195 -10.95 18.76 -7.85
CA ALA A 195 -10.29 18.30 -6.63
C ALA A 195 -11.20 17.42 -5.74
N ILE A 196 -12.37 17.01 -6.25
CA ILE A 196 -13.34 16.21 -5.52
C ILE A 196 -13.76 15.05 -6.42
N ILE A 197 -13.71 13.84 -5.88
CA ILE A 197 -14.29 12.66 -6.52
C ILE A 197 -15.44 12.10 -5.68
N VAL A 198 -16.42 11.50 -6.34
CA VAL A 198 -17.54 10.84 -5.67
C VAL A 198 -17.56 9.38 -6.11
N LEU A 199 -17.47 8.47 -5.14
CA LEU A 199 -17.62 7.04 -5.35
C LEU A 199 -19.09 6.66 -5.25
N GLU A 200 -19.57 5.86 -6.19
CA GLU A 200 -20.96 5.39 -6.22
C GLU A 200 -21.26 4.33 -5.13
N GLN A 201 -20.21 3.69 -4.64
CA GLN A 201 -20.26 2.68 -3.59
C GLN A 201 -19.02 2.78 -2.70
N SER A 202 -19.10 2.25 -1.48
CA SER A 202 -17.92 2.08 -0.62
C SER A 202 -16.99 1.01 -1.21
N CYS A 203 -15.70 1.32 -1.26
CA CYS A 203 -14.66 0.40 -1.73
C CYS A 203 -13.27 0.81 -1.20
N PRO A 204 -12.28 -0.08 -1.19
CA PRO A 204 -10.88 0.28 -0.94
C PRO A 204 -10.35 1.23 -2.03
N TRP A 205 -10.40 2.54 -1.79
CA TRP A 205 -10.12 3.54 -2.84
C TRP A 205 -8.71 4.13 -2.78
N MET A 206 -8.10 4.19 -1.60
CA MET A 206 -6.94 5.03 -1.32
C MET A 206 -5.71 4.69 -2.18
N ALA A 207 -5.27 3.43 -2.18
CA ALA A 207 -4.12 3.01 -2.99
C ALA A 207 -4.36 3.21 -4.50
N HIS A 208 -5.59 2.97 -4.97
CA HIS A 208 -5.93 3.15 -6.38
C HIS A 208 -5.95 4.62 -6.79
N LEU A 209 -6.43 5.50 -5.92
CA LEU A 209 -6.40 6.94 -6.17
C LEU A 209 -4.96 7.41 -6.39
N PHE A 210 -4.03 7.03 -5.51
CA PHE A 210 -2.61 7.41 -5.66
C PHE A 210 -1.99 6.87 -6.94
N ASP A 211 -2.25 5.61 -7.27
CA ASP A 211 -1.76 5.01 -8.51
C ASP A 211 -2.30 5.72 -9.75
N LEU A 212 -3.61 6.00 -9.78
CA LEU A 212 -4.27 6.69 -10.89
C LEU A 212 -3.80 8.14 -11.02
N GLU A 213 -3.63 8.86 -9.91
CA GLU A 213 -3.05 10.21 -9.95
C GLU A 213 -1.62 10.18 -10.49
N ARG A 214 -0.80 9.21 -10.08
CA ARG A 214 0.58 9.07 -10.58
C ARG A 214 0.61 8.77 -12.07
N GLU A 215 -0.25 7.89 -12.55
CA GLU A 215 -0.40 7.55 -13.97
C GLU A 215 -0.85 8.78 -14.78
N GLU A 216 -1.90 9.49 -14.35
CA GLU A 216 -2.38 10.69 -15.02
C GLU A 216 -1.33 11.82 -15.06
N ARG A 217 -0.51 11.94 -14.00
CA ARG A 217 0.62 12.89 -13.94
C ARG A 217 1.71 12.56 -14.95
N ALA A 218 1.98 11.28 -15.20
CA ALA A 218 2.99 10.89 -16.18
C ALA A 218 2.57 11.24 -17.62
N GLU A 219 1.26 11.30 -17.89
CA GLU A 219 0.70 11.53 -19.22
C GLU A 219 0.39 13.01 -19.54
N THR A 220 0.25 13.89 -18.53
CA THR A 220 -0.31 15.23 -18.71
C THR A 220 0.69 16.37 -18.39
N PRO A 221 1.12 17.19 -19.37
CA PRO A 221 2.06 18.31 -19.16
C PRO A 221 1.50 19.45 -18.30
N LYS A 222 0.17 19.63 -18.29
CA LYS A 222 -0.53 20.60 -17.44
C LYS A 222 -1.28 19.83 -16.36
N TYR A 223 -0.65 19.77 -15.20
CA TYR A 223 -1.11 19.05 -14.02
C TYR A 223 -2.59 19.34 -13.71
N PRO A 224 -3.50 18.35 -13.72
CA PRO A 224 -4.80 18.54 -13.11
C PRO A 224 -4.61 18.68 -11.59
N PRO A 225 -5.40 19.52 -10.91
CA PRO A 225 -5.29 19.66 -9.47
C PRO A 225 -5.49 18.31 -8.78
N LYS A 226 -4.71 18.08 -7.72
CA LYS A 226 -4.83 16.89 -6.87
C LYS A 226 -6.28 16.76 -6.42
N ILE A 227 -6.72 15.53 -6.24
CA ILE A 227 -7.91 15.30 -5.43
C ILE A 227 -7.59 15.81 -4.02
N PHE A 228 -8.57 16.37 -3.33
CA PHE A 228 -8.50 16.76 -1.91
C PHE A 228 -9.52 15.96 -1.10
N PHE A 229 -10.69 15.73 -1.69
CA PHE A 229 -11.79 15.04 -1.03
C PHE A 229 -12.29 13.85 -1.84
N VAL A 230 -12.56 12.76 -1.12
CA VAL A 230 -13.29 11.59 -1.62
C VAL A 230 -14.62 11.54 -0.88
N VAL A 231 -15.71 11.57 -1.64
CA VAL A 231 -17.08 11.42 -1.12
C VAL A 231 -17.56 10.02 -1.44
N LEU A 232 -18.10 9.31 -0.45
CA LEU A 232 -18.54 7.91 -0.60
C LEU A 232 -19.72 7.61 0.32
N PRO A 233 -20.58 6.61 -0.01
CA PRO A 233 -21.64 6.20 0.90
C PRO A 233 -21.06 5.51 2.13
N GLY A 234 -21.61 5.82 3.30
CA GLY A 234 -21.37 5.14 4.57
C GLY A 234 -22.37 4.00 4.81
N GLU A 235 -22.15 3.25 5.87
CA GLU A 235 -22.91 2.01 6.17
C GLU A 235 -24.39 2.25 6.51
N ASN A 236 -24.72 3.43 7.05
CA ASN A 236 -26.07 3.72 7.57
C ASN A 236 -26.91 4.61 6.62
N GLY A 237 -26.61 4.61 5.32
CA GLY A 237 -27.26 5.49 4.33
C GLY A 237 -26.78 6.95 4.35
N ASN A 238 -25.95 7.30 5.33
CA ASN A 238 -25.22 8.57 5.38
C ASN A 238 -24.10 8.59 4.34
N TRP A 239 -23.52 9.77 4.13
CA TRP A 239 -22.44 10.02 3.19
C TRP A 239 -21.22 10.55 3.92
N VAL A 240 -20.07 9.94 3.62
CA VAL A 240 -18.79 10.25 4.22
C VAL A 240 -18.00 11.11 3.24
N VAL A 241 -17.35 12.13 3.78
CA VAL A 241 -16.43 13.02 3.07
C VAL A 241 -15.08 12.90 3.75
N GLN A 242 -14.10 12.33 3.06
CA GLN A 242 -12.76 12.15 3.59
C GLN A 242 -11.79 13.11 2.91
N SER A 243 -11.15 13.95 3.71
CA SER A 243 -9.91 14.62 3.32
C SER A 243 -8.81 13.58 3.33
N HIS A 244 -8.17 13.42 2.19
CA HIS A 244 -7.09 12.44 2.04
C HIS A 244 -5.73 13.14 2.14
N THR A 245 -4.80 12.50 2.86
CA THR A 245 -3.36 12.30 2.59
C THR A 245 -2.98 11.12 3.49
N VAL A 246 -2.03 10.24 3.17
CA VAL A 246 -0.62 10.52 2.90
C VAL A 246 -0.11 9.37 2.02
N ASP A 247 0.41 9.67 0.82
CA ASP A 247 1.51 8.84 0.31
C ASP A 247 2.65 9.07 1.32
N PRO A 248 3.14 8.05 2.05
CA PRO A 248 4.18 8.21 3.07
C PRO A 248 5.44 8.92 2.54
N ASN A 249 5.65 8.91 1.22
CA ASN A 249 6.76 9.54 0.54
C ASN A 249 6.46 10.98 0.05
N SER A 250 5.26 11.52 0.32
CA SER A 250 4.85 12.85 -0.12
C SER A 250 4.96 13.88 1.02
N SER A 251 5.66 14.98 0.75
CA SER A 251 5.76 16.15 1.64
C SER A 251 4.47 16.98 1.73
N PHE A 252 3.35 16.50 1.18
CA PHE A 252 2.12 17.25 1.03
C PHE A 252 1.19 17.09 2.24
N LYS A 253 0.62 18.19 2.71
CA LYS A 253 -0.32 18.20 3.83
C LYS A 253 -1.76 17.99 3.30
N PRO A 254 -2.61 17.24 4.02
CA PRO A 254 -4.03 17.14 3.69
C PRO A 254 -4.66 18.51 3.74
N LEU A 255 -5.77 18.69 3.02
CA LEU A 255 -6.65 19.84 3.19
C LEU A 255 -7.74 19.47 4.20
N PRO A 256 -7.54 19.67 5.51
CA PRO A 256 -8.54 19.32 6.52
C PRO A 256 -9.77 20.21 6.38
N PHE A 257 -10.88 19.77 6.96
CA PHE A 257 -12.00 20.66 7.28
C PHE A 257 -11.52 21.81 8.19
N PRO A 258 -12.16 23.00 8.14
CA PRO A 258 -11.81 24.14 8.98
C PRO A 258 -11.82 23.79 10.47
N ASP A 259 -10.90 24.36 11.25
CA ASP A 259 -10.82 24.15 12.70
C ASP A 259 -12.14 24.47 13.41
N SER A 260 -12.90 25.43 12.86
CA SER A 260 -14.24 25.79 13.37
C SER A 260 -15.28 24.66 13.23
N TRP A 261 -15.03 23.63 12.43
CA TRP A 261 -15.93 22.49 12.25
C TRP A 261 -15.52 21.29 13.12
N HIS A 262 -14.29 21.27 13.65
CA HIS A 262 -13.74 20.09 14.32
C HIS A 262 -14.55 19.72 15.55
N ALA A 263 -14.85 18.42 15.69
CA ALA A 263 -15.65 17.84 16.77
C ALA A 263 -17.10 18.35 16.88
N LEU A 264 -17.56 19.23 15.99
CA LEU A 264 -18.95 19.67 15.93
C LEU A 264 -19.85 18.56 15.38
N ARG A 265 -21.11 18.57 15.81
CA ARG A 265 -22.12 17.58 15.43
C ARG A 265 -23.45 18.22 15.13
N ASP A 266 -24.25 17.53 14.33
CA ASP A 266 -25.67 17.81 14.08
C ASP A 266 -25.97 19.32 13.88
N ASP A 267 -26.89 19.90 14.66
CA ASP A 267 -27.37 21.27 14.50
C ASP A 267 -26.27 22.33 14.69
N GLU A 268 -25.30 22.06 15.56
CA GLU A 268 -24.17 22.98 15.79
C GLU A 268 -23.28 23.06 14.55
N LEU A 269 -23.00 21.91 13.93
CA LEU A 269 -22.26 21.85 12.67
C LEU A 269 -23.08 22.46 11.52
N CYS A 270 -24.39 22.21 11.46
CA CYS A 270 -25.26 22.85 10.47
C CYS A 270 -25.23 24.38 10.59
N ALA A 271 -25.27 24.92 11.82
CA ALA A 271 -25.24 26.36 12.06
C ALA A 271 -23.91 27.01 11.63
N VAL A 272 -22.78 26.33 11.86
CA VAL A 272 -21.44 26.84 11.48
C VAL A 272 -21.17 26.70 9.99
N THR A 273 -21.62 25.61 9.37
CA THR A 273 -21.41 25.33 7.94
C THR A 273 -22.39 26.07 7.04
N GLY A 274 -23.60 26.37 7.54
CA GLY A 274 -24.74 26.78 6.72
C GLY A 274 -25.32 25.66 5.86
N LEU A 275 -24.91 24.40 6.09
CA LEU A 275 -25.36 23.24 5.33
C LEU A 275 -26.33 22.38 6.15
N ASP A 276 -27.35 21.88 5.48
CA ASP A 276 -28.31 20.97 6.08
C ASP A 276 -27.77 19.54 6.17
N GLY A 277 -28.25 18.81 7.18
CA GLY A 277 -28.00 17.38 7.31
C GLY A 277 -26.58 17.00 7.69
N CYS A 278 -25.77 17.95 8.18
CA CYS A 278 -24.47 17.67 8.77
C CYS A 278 -24.64 16.76 10.00
N ILE A 279 -23.75 15.76 10.16
CA ILE A 279 -23.79 14.81 11.27
C ILE A 279 -22.58 15.02 12.19
N PHE A 280 -21.37 14.98 11.64
CA PHE A 280 -20.17 15.28 12.42
C PHE A 280 -18.96 15.58 11.55
N VAL A 281 -17.95 16.24 12.14
CA VAL A 281 -16.58 16.32 11.61
C VAL A 281 -15.59 15.83 12.68
N HIS A 282 -14.65 14.96 12.29
CA HIS A 282 -13.63 14.41 13.18
C HIS A 282 -12.76 15.53 13.77
N THR A 283 -12.22 15.33 14.98
CA THR A 283 -11.39 16.30 15.71
C THR A 283 -10.14 16.76 14.98
N SER A 284 -9.67 15.99 13.99
CA SER A 284 -8.51 16.34 13.17
C SER A 284 -8.89 16.93 11.81
N GLY A 285 -10.17 17.11 11.53
CA GLY A 285 -10.69 17.60 10.25
C GLY A 285 -10.49 16.67 9.05
N HIS A 286 -10.09 15.41 9.24
CA HIS A 286 -9.84 14.50 8.11
C HIS A 286 -11.11 13.85 7.55
N LEU A 287 -12.22 13.87 8.30
CA LEU A 287 -13.44 13.16 7.96
C LEU A 287 -14.65 13.96 8.40
N GLY A 288 -15.63 14.08 7.51
CA GLY A 288 -16.95 14.64 7.76
C GLY A 288 -18.04 13.67 7.32
N VAL A 289 -19.22 13.80 7.90
CA VAL A 289 -20.39 13.00 7.55
C VAL A 289 -21.61 13.89 7.38
N ASN A 290 -22.36 13.67 6.30
CA ASN A 290 -23.64 14.29 6.02
C ASN A 290 -24.70 13.21 5.77
N LYS A 291 -25.98 13.51 6.00
CA LYS A 291 -27.10 12.59 5.72
C LYS A 291 -27.27 12.33 4.22
N THR A 292 -26.87 13.27 3.37
CA THR A 292 -27.14 13.22 1.93
C THR A 292 -25.86 13.28 1.10
N ARG A 293 -25.90 12.67 -0.09
CA ARG A 293 -24.82 12.75 -1.09
C ARG A 293 -24.49 14.20 -1.44
N GLN A 294 -25.52 15.01 -1.62
CA GLN A 294 -25.37 16.39 -2.06
C GLN A 294 -24.75 17.25 -0.96
N GLY A 295 -25.24 17.14 0.29
CA GLY A 295 -24.64 17.86 1.42
C GLY A 295 -23.19 17.45 1.69
N ALA A 296 -22.84 16.17 1.49
CA ALA A 296 -21.46 15.70 1.56
C ALA A 296 -20.55 16.34 0.47
N ILE A 297 -21.06 16.48 -0.76
CA ILE A 297 -20.34 17.18 -1.84
C ILE A 297 -20.19 18.66 -1.50
N GLU A 298 -21.24 19.32 -0.99
CA GLU A 298 -21.22 20.74 -0.62
C GLU A 298 -20.22 21.01 0.51
N MET A 299 -20.13 20.12 1.51
CA MET A 299 -19.11 20.19 2.55
C MET A 299 -17.70 20.24 1.94
N ALA A 300 -17.40 19.35 0.97
CA ALA A 300 -16.10 19.36 0.30
C ALA A 300 -15.89 20.61 -0.57
N GLN A 301 -16.92 21.06 -1.28
CA GLN A 301 -16.86 22.25 -2.15
C GLN A 301 -16.55 23.52 -1.35
N LEU A 302 -17.21 23.73 -0.21
CA LEU A 302 -16.94 24.88 0.66
C LEU A 302 -15.46 24.95 1.02
N VAL A 303 -14.86 23.83 1.42
CA VAL A 303 -13.44 23.79 1.82
C VAL A 303 -12.51 24.01 0.62
N VAL A 304 -12.79 23.37 -0.51
CA VAL A 304 -11.95 23.51 -1.72
C VAL A 304 -12.00 24.92 -2.29
N HIS A 305 -13.17 25.55 -2.32
CA HIS A 305 -13.35 26.90 -2.86
C HIS A 305 -12.71 27.94 -1.95
N ASP A 306 -12.86 27.81 -0.63
CA ASP A 306 -12.16 28.66 0.35
C ASP A 306 -10.64 28.52 0.24
N TRP A 307 -10.14 27.30 0.06
CA TRP A 307 -8.72 27.05 -0.13
C TRP A 307 -8.20 27.71 -1.41
N LYS A 308 -8.92 27.56 -2.53
CA LYS A 308 -8.54 28.18 -3.81
C LYS A 308 -8.54 29.71 -3.75
N ALA A 309 -9.55 30.31 -3.14
CA ALA A 309 -9.63 31.76 -3.00
C ALA A 309 -8.44 32.31 -2.19
N LYS A 310 -8.01 31.59 -1.16
CA LYS A 310 -6.81 31.94 -0.37
C LYS A 310 -5.53 31.77 -1.19
N ASP A 311 -5.36 30.64 -1.86
CA ASP A 311 -4.18 30.32 -2.69
C ASP A 311 -3.98 31.34 -3.82
N GLU A 312 -5.06 31.69 -4.55
CA GLU A 312 -5.04 32.71 -5.60
C GLU A 312 -4.72 34.11 -5.04
N SER A 313 -5.22 34.44 -3.84
CA SER A 313 -4.93 35.72 -3.19
C SER A 313 -3.46 35.84 -2.77
N GLU A 314 -2.86 34.76 -2.26
CA GLU A 314 -1.46 34.70 -1.87
C GLU A 314 -0.54 34.76 -3.10
N ALA A 315 -0.86 34.01 -4.16
CA ALA A 315 -0.15 34.08 -5.44
C ALA A 315 -0.19 35.49 -6.04
N GLY A 316 -1.37 36.13 -6.07
CA GLY A 316 -1.53 37.50 -6.54
C GLY A 316 -0.86 38.55 -5.65
N ASN A 317 -0.63 38.27 -4.38
CA ASN A 317 0.17 39.12 -3.49
C ASN A 317 1.67 38.97 -3.75
N LEU A 318 2.15 37.74 -3.98
CA LEU A 318 3.54 37.46 -4.35
C LEU A 318 3.92 38.03 -5.72
N GLU A 319 3.02 37.97 -6.72
CA GLU A 319 3.22 38.61 -8.02
C GLU A 319 3.25 40.14 -7.88
N ARG A 320 2.35 40.73 -7.09
CA ARG A 320 2.36 42.18 -6.81
C ARG A 320 3.60 42.64 -6.03
N GLU A 321 4.16 41.80 -5.15
CA GLU A 321 5.44 42.08 -4.50
C GLU A 321 6.61 41.98 -5.47
N ARG A 322 6.62 41.00 -6.38
CA ARG A 322 7.62 40.92 -7.46
C ARG A 322 7.59 42.13 -8.39
N ASP A 323 6.40 42.59 -8.78
CA ASP A 323 6.22 43.74 -9.66
C ASP A 323 6.54 45.09 -8.97
N ARG A 324 6.45 45.16 -7.63
CA ARG A 324 6.91 46.32 -6.84
C ARG A 324 8.43 46.39 -6.72
N VAL A 325 9.13 45.27 -6.88
CA VAL A 325 10.59 45.24 -6.95
C VAL A 325 11.01 45.44 -8.42
N THR A 326 10.76 46.64 -8.95
CA THR A 326 11.44 47.08 -10.17
C THR A 326 12.89 47.40 -9.82
N TYR A 327 13.81 46.47 -10.08
CA TYR A 327 15.23 46.81 -10.05
C TYR A 327 15.51 47.83 -11.17
N PRO A 328 16.18 48.96 -10.88
CA PRO A 328 16.72 49.78 -11.96
C PRO A 328 17.70 48.92 -12.75
N ARG A 329 17.53 48.86 -14.08
CA ARG A 329 18.51 48.22 -14.97
C ARG A 329 19.84 48.97 -14.84
N ALA A 330 20.75 48.43 -14.03
CA ALA A 330 22.16 48.82 -13.99
C ALA A 330 22.98 47.86 -14.88
N PRO A 331 24.07 48.33 -15.52
CA PRO A 331 24.64 47.68 -16.69
C PRO A 331 25.42 46.42 -16.34
N PHE A 332 25.50 45.52 -17.33
CA PHE A 332 26.33 44.32 -17.36
C PHE A 332 27.70 44.54 -16.70
N VAL A 333 27.94 43.87 -15.57
CA VAL A 333 29.29 43.61 -15.06
C VAL A 333 29.43 42.12 -14.86
N GLN A 334 30.28 41.56 -15.70
CA GLN A 334 30.70 40.17 -15.74
C GLN A 334 31.67 39.95 -14.58
N LEU A 335 31.28 39.16 -13.56
CA LEU A 335 32.22 38.68 -12.57
C LEU A 335 31.99 37.18 -12.29
N PHE A 336 32.92 36.39 -12.80
CA PHE A 336 33.17 35.01 -12.43
C PHE A 336 33.38 34.89 -10.92
N CYS A 337 32.74 33.89 -10.30
CA CYS A 337 33.39 33.07 -9.27
C CYS A 337 32.62 31.75 -9.08
N SER A 338 33.30 30.70 -9.53
CA SER A 338 33.15 29.26 -9.35
C SER A 338 32.77 28.82 -7.93
N VAL A 339 31.78 27.91 -7.78
CA VAL A 339 31.91 26.66 -7.01
C VAL A 339 30.97 25.60 -7.59
N LEU A 340 31.63 24.51 -8.00
CA LEU A 340 31.24 23.18 -8.49
C LEU A 340 29.77 22.70 -8.45
N LEU A 341 29.37 22.21 -9.62
CA LEU A 341 28.42 21.12 -9.86
C LEU A 341 28.82 19.84 -9.10
N PHE A 342 27.84 19.13 -8.54
CA PHE A 342 27.86 17.68 -8.48
C PHE A 342 26.49 17.16 -8.93
N PHE A 343 26.47 16.56 -10.13
CA PHE A 343 25.34 15.83 -10.70
C PHE A 343 25.79 14.38 -10.92
N PHE A 344 24.98 13.43 -10.44
CA PHE A 344 24.69 12.08 -10.96
C PHE A 344 25.82 11.10 -11.35
N TYR A 345 25.82 9.91 -10.73
CA TYR A 345 25.42 8.60 -11.31
C TYR A 345 25.91 7.47 -10.39
N PHE A 346 25.03 6.54 -10.00
CA PHE A 346 25.42 5.21 -9.57
C PHE A 346 24.62 4.21 -10.42
N GLU A 347 25.31 3.59 -11.38
CA GLU A 347 25.08 2.19 -11.74
C GLU A 347 25.89 1.34 -10.76
N PHE A 348 25.25 0.37 -10.11
CA PHE A 348 25.70 -1.02 -10.00
C PHE A 348 24.55 -1.87 -9.44
#